data_AF-A0A351TT33-F1
#
_entry.id   AF-A0A351TT33-F1
#
_cell.length_a   1.000
_cell.length_b   1.000
_cell.length_c   1.000
_cell.angle_alpha   90.00
_cell.angle_beta   90.00
_cell.angle_gamma   90.00
#
_symmetry.space_group_name_H-M   'P 1'
#
loop_
_entity.id
_entity.type
_entity.pdbx_description
1 polymer ?
#
loop_
_entity_poly.entity_id
_entity_poly.type
_entity_poly.pdbx_seq_one_letter_code
_entity_poly.pdbx_strand_id
1 'polypeptide(L)'
;RQAAEILKGEHDFRNFCVNPRMKKSTVRKVDRIDIERQDGYLRFIFHGTGFLQNMVRIMTGTMLEIGCGRMSLEQLKEALENPERRKAGPTAPAQGLCLMSVDYD
;
A
#
# COMPACT_ATOMS: atom_id res chain seq x y z
N ARG A 1 -0.06 3.04 -11.77
CA ARG A 1 1.37 2.72 -11.99
C ARG A 1 2.29 3.76 -11.34
N GLN A 2 2.17 5.07 -11.62
CA GLN A 2 2.97 6.10 -10.92
C GLN A 2 2.86 6.05 -9.39
N ALA A 3 1.66 5.81 -8.84
CA ALA A 3 1.47 5.61 -7.40
C ALA A 3 2.28 4.43 -6.82
N ALA A 4 2.44 3.35 -7.59
CA ALA A 4 3.23 2.20 -7.18
C ALA A 4 4.73 2.56 -7.10
N GLU A 5 5.22 3.37 -8.04
CA GLU A 5 6.61 3.87 -8.00
C GLU A 5 6.88 4.71 -6.75
N ILE A 6 5.94 5.55 -6.33
CA ILE A 6 6.06 6.37 -5.11
C ILE A 6 6.07 5.48 -3.85
N LEU A 7 5.27 4.42 -3.84
CA LEU A 7 5.14 3.51 -2.71
C LEU A 7 6.29 2.49 -2.59
N LYS A 8 7.06 2.26 -3.66
CA LYS A 8 8.26 1.42 -3.61
C LYS A 8 9.38 2.12 -2.84
N GLY A 9 10.22 1.31 -2.20
CA GLY A 9 11.32 1.77 -1.36
C GLY A 9 11.02 1.61 0.12
N GLU A 10 11.80 2.30 0.94
CA GLU A 10 11.66 2.32 2.40
C GLU A 10 10.93 3.59 2.82
N HIS A 11 9.77 3.41 3.47
CA HIS A 11 8.93 4.52 3.91
C HIS A 11 8.34 4.26 5.28
N ASP A 12 7.95 5.34 5.95
CA ASP A 12 7.08 5.25 7.11
C ASP A 12 5.61 5.04 6.69
N PHE A 13 5.13 3.81 6.83
CA PHE A 13 3.77 3.42 6.43
C PHE A 13 2.73 3.58 7.54
N ARG A 14 2.95 4.47 8.53
CA ARG A 14 2.01 4.70 9.65
C ARG A 14 0.56 4.97 9.21
N ASN A 15 0.35 5.70 8.12
CA ASN A 15 -0.97 6.00 7.58
C ASN A 15 -1.58 4.84 6.79
N PHE A 16 -0.80 3.82 6.49
CA PHE A 16 -1.23 2.59 5.85
C PHE A 16 -1.37 1.48 6.90
N CYS A 17 -1.84 1.81 8.10
CA CYS A 17 -2.09 0.85 9.17
C CYS A 17 -3.38 1.24 9.92
N VAL A 18 -4.02 0.26 10.58
CA VAL A 18 -5.20 0.50 11.43
C VAL A 18 -4.84 0.62 12.91
N ASN A 19 -3.60 0.34 13.32
CA ASN A 19 -3.19 0.40 14.71
C ASN A 19 -2.50 1.74 15.07
N PRO A 20 -3.15 2.65 15.82
CA PRO A 20 -2.57 3.92 16.24
C PRO A 20 -1.57 3.79 17.40
N ARG A 21 -1.49 2.63 18.09
CA ARG A 21 -0.60 2.39 19.24
C ARG A 21 0.51 1.41 18.89
N MET A 22 1.27 1.73 17.85
CA MET A 22 2.41 0.92 17.43
C MET A 22 3.58 1.10 18.41
N LYS A 23 3.95 0.02 19.12
CA LYS A 23 5.21 -0.04 19.90
C LYS A 23 6.43 -0.32 19.00
N LYS A 24 6.21 -0.85 17.80
CA LYS A 24 7.24 -1.21 16.82
C LYS A 24 7.28 -0.17 15.70
N SER A 25 8.43 -0.06 15.01
CA SER A 25 8.59 0.84 13.86
C SER A 25 7.52 0.59 12.79
N THR A 26 7.01 1.67 12.22
CA THR A 26 6.11 1.71 11.06
C THR A 26 6.86 1.81 9.74
N VAL A 27 8.19 1.87 9.78
CA VAL A 27 9.03 1.85 8.58
C VAL A 27 9.05 0.44 8.00
N ARG A 28 8.75 0.31 6.71
CA ARG A 28 8.83 -0.95 5.96
C ARG A 28 9.48 -0.69 4.60
N LYS A 29 10.05 -1.74 4.03
CA LYS A 29 10.57 -1.74 2.66
C LYS A 29 9.64 -2.54 1.77
N VAL A 30 9.16 -1.90 0.71
CA VAL A 30 8.41 -2.54 -0.38
C VAL A 30 9.29 -2.45 -1.62
N ASP A 31 9.94 -3.54 -1.99
CA ASP A 31 10.90 -3.53 -3.11
C ASP A 31 10.21 -3.73 -4.48
N ARG A 32 9.04 -4.37 -4.53
CA ARG A 32 8.29 -4.58 -5.77
C ARG A 32 6.80 -4.33 -5.59
N ILE A 33 6.24 -3.61 -6.57
CA ILE A 33 4.79 -3.44 -6.73
C ILE A 33 4.48 -3.55 -8.22
N ASP A 34 3.86 -4.65 -8.63
CA ASP A 34 3.45 -4.88 -10.01
C ASP A 34 1.93 -4.72 -10.17
N ILE A 35 1.52 -4.10 -11.28
CA ILE A 35 0.11 -3.90 -11.62
C ILE A 35 -0.15 -4.51 -13.00
N GLU A 36 -0.80 -5.66 -12.99
CA GLU A 36 -1.05 -6.49 -14.16
C GLU A 36 -2.53 -6.55 -14.48
N ARG A 37 -2.86 -6.59 -15.78
CA ARG A 37 -4.22 -6.86 -16.24
C ARG A 37 -4.25 -8.25 -16.85
N GLN A 38 -4.99 -9.17 -16.23
CA GLN A 38 -5.12 -10.54 -16.71
C GLN A 38 -6.54 -11.03 -16.47
N ASP A 39 -7.13 -11.72 -17.45
CA ASP A 39 -8.45 -12.39 -17.33
C ASP A 39 -9.58 -11.46 -16.87
N GLY A 40 -9.54 -10.19 -17.29
CA GLY A 40 -10.50 -9.17 -16.86
C GLY A 40 -10.25 -8.59 -15.46
N TYR A 41 -9.29 -9.11 -14.72
CA TYR A 41 -8.88 -8.61 -13.41
C TYR A 41 -7.71 -7.63 -13.50
N LEU A 42 -7.65 -6.73 -12.52
CA LEU A 42 -6.48 -5.92 -12.22
C LEU A 42 -5.82 -6.49 -10.96
N ARG A 43 -4.64 -7.08 -11.11
CA ARG A 43 -3.88 -7.70 -10.01
C ARG A 43 -2.80 -6.74 -9.54
N PHE A 44 -2.75 -6.57 -8.22
CA PHE A 44 -1.71 -5.82 -7.53
C PHE A 44 -0.85 -6.83 -6.78
N ILE A 45 0.43 -6.91 -7.14
CA ILE A 45 1.39 -7.84 -6.55
C ILE A 45 2.36 -6.99 -5.73
N PHE A 46 2.53 -7.33 -4.46
CA PHE A 46 3.41 -6.62 -3.54
C PHE A 46 4.47 -7.57 -3.02
N HIS A 47 5.71 -7.10 -2.97
CA HIS A 47 6.83 -7.79 -2.33
C HIS A 47 7.59 -6.83 -1.43
N GLY A 48 8.04 -7.31 -0.28
CA GLY A 48 8.69 -6.49 0.73
C GLY A 48 9.13 -7.30 1.93
N THR A 49 9.94 -6.69 2.79
CA THR A 49 10.53 -7.34 3.97
C THR A 49 9.52 -7.59 5.09
N GLY A 50 8.31 -7.07 4.97
CA GLY A 50 7.20 -7.27 5.89
C GLY A 50 6.14 -6.18 5.75
N PHE A 51 4.93 -6.47 6.19
CA PHE A 51 3.79 -5.56 6.06
C PHE A 51 3.16 -5.25 7.43
N LEU A 52 2.68 -4.02 7.59
CA LEU A 52 1.85 -3.65 8.75
C LEU A 52 0.44 -4.22 8.61
N GLN A 53 -0.30 -4.26 9.71
CA GLN A 53 -1.69 -4.68 9.70
C GLN A 53 -2.51 -3.81 8.73
N ASN A 54 -3.17 -4.45 7.77
CA ASN A 54 -3.94 -3.82 6.69
C ASN A 54 -3.14 -3.00 5.66
N MET A 55 -1.81 -2.96 5.73
CA MET A 55 -0.96 -2.16 4.84
C MET A 55 -1.24 -2.38 3.37
N VAL A 56 -1.17 -3.63 2.91
CA VAL A 56 -1.41 -3.98 1.52
C VAL A 56 -2.81 -3.55 1.06
N ARG A 57 -3.83 -3.72 1.91
CA ARG A 57 -5.22 -3.36 1.59
C ARG A 57 -5.43 -1.85 1.51
N ILE A 58 -4.77 -1.07 2.37
CA ILE A 58 -4.85 0.40 2.37
C ILE A 58 -4.06 0.96 1.18
N MET A 59 -2.88 0.41 0.88
CA MET A 59 -2.11 0.77 -0.32
C MET A 59 -2.93 0.50 -1.59
N THR A 60 -3.56 -0.68 -1.67
CA THR A 60 -4.44 -1.03 -2.80
C THR A 60 -5.60 -0.05 -2.93
N GLY A 61 -6.32 0.24 -1.84
CA GLY A 61 -7.42 1.21 -1.89
C GLY A 61 -6.98 2.62 -2.29
N THR A 62 -5.83 3.08 -1.77
CA THR A 62 -5.23 4.37 -2.14
C THR A 62 -4.88 4.41 -3.64
N MET A 63 -4.26 3.36 -4.16
CA MET A 63 -3.94 3.28 -5.58
C MET A 63 -5.19 3.21 -6.48
N LEU A 64 -6.28 2.61 -6.00
CA LEU A 64 -7.56 2.61 -6.71
C LEU A 64 -8.20 4.00 -6.75
N GLU A 65 -8.18 4.75 -5.64
CA GLU A 65 -8.65 6.14 -5.63
C GLU A 65 -7.88 7.01 -6.64
N ILE A 66 -6.56 6.82 -6.73
CA ILE A 66 -5.72 7.50 -7.73
C ILE A 66 -6.05 7.03 -9.15
N GLY A 67 -6.18 5.72 -9.35
CA GLY A 67 -6.54 5.15 -10.65
C GLY A 67 -7.92 5.60 -11.15
N CYS A 68 -8.83 5.91 -10.24
CA CYS A 68 -10.15 6.46 -10.53
C CYS A 68 -10.20 8.00 -10.58
N GLY A 69 -9.08 8.70 -10.37
CA GLY A 69 -9.03 10.16 -10.37
C GLY A 69 -9.67 10.85 -9.16
N ARG A 70 -9.96 10.11 -8.08
CA ARG A 70 -10.52 10.65 -6.83
C ARG A 70 -9.45 11.12 -5.83
N MET A 71 -8.20 10.77 -6.08
CA MET A 71 -7.03 11.18 -5.30
C MET A 71 -5.85 11.47 -6.23
N SER A 72 -5.03 12.46 -5.92
CA SER A 72 -3.86 12.83 -6.72
C SER A 72 -2.57 12.14 -6.23
N LEU A 73 -1.51 12.17 -7.04
CA LEU A 73 -0.20 11.64 -6.65
C LEU A 73 0.46 12.50 -5.57
N GLU A 74 0.19 13.80 -5.55
CA GLU A 74 0.65 14.74 -4.53
C GLU A 74 0.03 14.40 -3.17
N GLN A 75 -1.27 14.11 -3.13
CA GLN A 75 -1.94 13.66 -1.91
C GLN A 75 -1.35 12.33 -1.39
N LEU A 76 -0.90 11.45 -2.29
CA LEU A 76 -0.22 10.21 -1.89
C LEU A 76 1.14 10.51 -1.24
N LYS A 77 1.93 11.41 -1.81
CA LYS A 77 3.21 11.84 -1.20
C LYS A 77 2.97 12.47 0.16
N GLU A 78 1.97 13.33 0.25
CA GLU A 78 1.56 13.96 1.51
C GLU A 78 1.14 12.92 2.55
N ALA A 79 0.47 11.84 2.12
CA ALA A 79 0.08 10.72 2.97
C ALA A 79 1.27 9.85 3.43
N LEU A 80 2.44 9.92 2.80
CA LEU A 80 3.66 9.28 3.29
C LEU A 80 4.41 10.19 4.28
N GLU A 81 4.42 11.49 4.01
CA GLU A 81 5.21 12.46 4.78
C GLU A 81 4.51 12.94 6.07
N ASN A 82 3.19 13.09 6.03
CA ASN A 82 2.42 13.70 7.12
C ASN A 82 1.59 12.66 7.88
N PRO A 83 1.71 12.55 9.21
CA PRO A 83 1.08 11.50 10.01
C PRO A 83 -0.42 11.72 10.20
N GLU A 84 -1.22 11.43 9.17
CA GLU A 84 -2.66 11.54 9.24
C GLU A 84 -3.36 10.43 8.43
N ARG A 85 -3.90 9.43 9.13
CA ARG A 85 -4.52 8.24 8.51
C ARG A 85 -5.59 8.60 7.46
N ARG A 86 -6.35 9.67 7.66
CA ARG A 86 -7.41 10.10 6.72
C ARG A 86 -6.88 10.50 5.35
N LYS A 87 -5.58 10.79 5.21
CA LYS A 87 -4.91 11.10 3.93
C LYS A 87 -4.68 9.87 3.08
N ALA A 88 -4.63 8.67 3.67
CA ALA A 88 -4.57 7.43 2.91
C ALA A 88 -5.98 6.96 2.52
N GLY A 89 -6.07 6.23 1.40
CA GLY A 89 -7.33 5.73 0.87
C GLY A 89 -8.07 4.73 1.79
N PRO A 90 -9.24 4.26 1.33
CA PRO A 90 -10.03 3.27 2.05
C PRO A 90 -9.28 1.94 2.14
N THR A 91 -9.64 1.12 3.11
CA THR A 91 -9.14 -0.25 3.19
C THR A 91 -9.88 -1.10 2.17
N ALA A 92 -9.17 -1.63 1.16
CA ALA A 92 -9.78 -2.52 0.16
C ALA A 92 -10.44 -3.76 0.83
N PRO A 93 -11.48 -4.37 0.24
CA PRO A 93 -12.11 -5.58 0.78
C PRO A 93 -11.10 -6.73 0.98
N ALA A 94 -11.33 -7.59 1.98
CA ALA A 94 -10.38 -8.64 2.35
C ALA A 94 -10.36 -9.80 1.34
N GLN A 95 -11.49 -10.09 0.67
CA GLN A 95 -11.62 -11.25 -0.21
C GLN A 95 -10.68 -11.29 -1.42
N GLY A 96 -10.01 -10.18 -1.76
CA GLY A 96 -9.06 -10.10 -2.87
C GLY A 96 -7.58 -10.25 -2.46
N LEU A 97 -7.27 -10.38 -1.17
CA LEU A 97 -5.90 -10.47 -0.68
C LEU A 97 -5.50 -11.94 -0.46
N CYS A 98 -4.37 -12.35 -1.04
CA CYS A 98 -3.77 -13.66 -0.84
C CYS A 98 -2.26 -13.53 -0.58
N LEU A 99 -1.70 -14.39 0.28
CA LEU A 99 -0.26 -14.55 0.42
C LEU A 99 0.22 -15.54 -0.65
N MET A 100 1.12 -15.10 -1.53
CA MET A 100 1.56 -15.90 -2.67
C MET A 100 2.85 -16.67 -2.40
N SER A 101 3.83 -16.03 -1.75
CA SER A 101 5.12 -16.64 -1.44
C SER A 101 5.73 -16.01 -0.19
N VAL A 102 6.68 -16.72 0.42
CA VAL A 102 7.54 -16.23 1.48
C VAL A 102 8.95 -16.66 1.11
N ASP A 103 9.86 -15.71 1.04
CA ASP A 103 11.26 -15.96 0.71
C ASP A 103 12.02 -16.37 1.98
N TYR A 104 12.85 -17.41 1.86
CA TYR A 104 13.74 -17.92 2.90
C TYR A 104 15.17 -17.96 2.36
N ASP A 105 16.14 -17.84 3.26
CA ASP A 105 17.57 -18.04 2.96
C ASP A 105 17.95 -19.54 2.92
#